data_AF-A0A257TFG9-F1
#
_entry.id   AF-A0A257TFG9-F1
#
_cell.length_a   1.000
_cell.length_b   1.000
_cell.length_c   1.000
_cell.angle_alpha   90.00
_cell.angle_beta   90.00
_cell.angle_gamma   90.00
#
_symmetry.space_group_name_H-M   'P 1'
#
loop_
_entity.id
_entity.type
_entity.pdbx_description
1 polymer ?
#
loop_
_entity_poly.entity_id
_entity_poly.type
_entity_poly.pdbx_seq_one_letter_code
_entity_poly.pdbx_strand_id
1 'polypeptide(L)'
;MNMQSKWVRGGIGVATVAVVGVFLYVVLAGKPARAPVSVPPIGGTGVGSGVPIVGVGGHCGGFIRNAPLCGPGLHCQLTVSRPDTGGVCVVDTATSTGSGVGGIAPFHSGVRGVVTLGPTCPVAHNPPLASCADKPYQTTVTAARTGSTRVFATEKTSVAGVFLFSLPPGSYTLSAKSGTPFPRCSSTDIVVNPSGYATTTISCDTGIR
;
A
#
# COMPACT_ATOMS: atom_id res chain seq x y z
N MET A 1 7.77 49.84 18.20
CA MET A 1 8.16 51.20 17.82
C MET A 1 9.34 51.11 16.87
N ASN A 2 9.17 51.58 15.61
CA ASN A 2 10.22 52.04 14.68
C ASN A 2 11.29 51.02 14.20
N MET A 3 11.74 50.92 12.95
CA MET A 3 11.59 51.67 11.69
C MET A 3 11.81 50.70 10.51
N GLN A 4 11.06 50.91 9.43
CA GLN A 4 11.35 50.38 8.09
C GLN A 4 12.52 51.15 7.45
N SER A 5 13.34 50.50 6.62
CA SER A 5 14.30 51.18 5.73
C SER A 5 14.61 50.35 4.47
N LYS A 6 14.22 50.91 3.31
CA LYS A 6 14.88 50.95 1.97
C LYS A 6 15.31 49.64 1.27
N TRP A 7 14.69 49.25 0.14
CA TRP A 7 14.78 49.79 -1.24
C TRP A 7 16.14 49.57 -1.94
N VAL A 8 16.18 48.65 -2.91
CA VAL A 8 17.03 48.72 -4.12
C VAL A 8 16.20 48.39 -5.35
N ARG A 9 16.42 49.18 -6.42
CA ARG A 9 15.71 49.27 -7.70
C ARG A 9 16.40 48.47 -8.81
N GLY A 10 15.64 48.19 -9.89
CA GLY A 10 16.14 48.04 -11.28
C GLY A 10 15.99 46.63 -11.85
N GLY A 11 15.47 46.35 -13.06
CA GLY A 11 14.97 47.18 -14.17
C GLY A 11 14.14 46.28 -15.11
N ILE A 12 13.00 46.76 -15.61
CA ILE A 12 12.72 47.13 -17.01
C ILE A 12 13.32 46.17 -18.06
N GLY A 13 12.46 45.31 -18.60
CA GLY A 13 12.65 44.60 -19.87
C GLY A 13 11.29 44.50 -20.56
N VAL A 14 11.04 45.42 -21.49
CA VAL A 14 9.81 45.54 -22.29
C VAL A 14 9.90 44.55 -23.44
N ALA A 15 8.91 43.68 -23.62
CA ALA A 15 8.68 42.97 -24.88
C ALA A 15 7.16 42.84 -25.10
N THR A 16 6.63 43.86 -25.75
CA THR A 16 5.30 43.89 -26.33
C THR A 16 5.27 42.98 -27.56
N VAL A 17 4.42 41.94 -27.57
CA VAL A 17 3.83 41.42 -28.81
C VAL A 17 2.37 41.12 -28.55
N ALA A 18 1.52 41.96 -29.14
CA ALA A 18 0.09 41.75 -29.27
C ALA A 18 -0.18 40.70 -30.36
N VAL A 19 -1.06 39.73 -30.08
CA VAL A 19 -1.86 39.10 -31.13
C VAL A 19 -3.30 39.01 -30.65
N VAL A 20 -4.12 39.82 -31.30
CA VAL A 20 -5.58 39.85 -31.28
C VAL A 20 -6.11 38.51 -31.78
N GLY A 21 -7.09 37.94 -31.09
CA GLY A 21 -7.70 36.67 -31.50
C GLY A 21 -8.96 36.34 -30.72
N VAL A 22 -9.98 37.20 -30.85
CA VAL A 22 -11.36 36.86 -30.50
C VAL A 22 -11.81 35.73 -31.42
N PHE A 23 -12.01 34.53 -30.88
CA PHE A 23 -12.76 33.48 -31.56
C PHE A 23 -13.87 32.97 -30.64
N LEU A 24 -15.03 33.57 -30.88
CA LEU A 24 -16.34 33.09 -30.47
C LEU A 24 -16.62 31.78 -31.23
N TYR A 25 -16.80 30.66 -30.53
CA TYR A 25 -17.45 29.47 -31.08
C TYR A 25 -18.60 29.07 -30.15
N VAL A 26 -19.81 29.39 -30.62
CA VAL A 26 -21.08 28.82 -30.18
C VAL A 26 -21.38 27.61 -31.08
N VAL A 27 -22.29 26.75 -30.62
CA VAL A 27 -22.96 25.62 -31.29
C VAL A 27 -22.07 24.34 -31.39
N LEU A 28 -22.44 23.13 -30.97
CA LEU A 28 -23.72 22.39 -31.00
C LEU A 28 -23.80 21.32 -29.91
N ALA A 29 -25.01 21.11 -29.39
CA ALA A 29 -25.41 19.92 -28.67
C ALA A 29 -25.29 18.66 -29.55
N GLY A 30 -24.72 17.59 -28.99
CA GLY A 30 -24.65 16.29 -29.65
C GLY A 30 -24.24 15.18 -28.68
N LYS A 31 -25.23 14.56 -27.99
CA LYS A 31 -25.13 13.15 -27.60
C LYS A 31 -25.10 12.34 -28.90
N PRO A 32 -24.22 11.34 -29.05
CA PRO A 32 -24.73 9.99 -28.84
C PRO A 32 -23.71 8.98 -28.27
N ALA A 33 -24.29 7.94 -27.69
CA ALA A 33 -23.80 6.56 -27.67
C ALA A 33 -22.41 6.32 -27.07
N ARG A 34 -22.45 5.95 -25.79
CA ARG A 34 -21.45 5.14 -25.11
C ARG A 34 -21.18 3.88 -25.94
N ALA A 35 -20.04 3.83 -26.64
CA ALA A 35 -19.57 2.62 -27.28
C ALA A 35 -19.33 1.54 -26.21
N PRO A 36 -19.77 0.29 -26.43
CA PRO A 36 -19.33 -0.81 -25.58
C PRO A 36 -17.84 -1.03 -25.86
N VAL A 37 -17.01 -0.84 -24.83
CA VAL A 37 -15.64 -1.33 -24.83
C VAL A 37 -15.75 -2.85 -24.88
N SER A 38 -15.55 -3.42 -26.06
CA SER A 38 -15.35 -4.84 -26.27
C SER A 38 -14.05 -5.25 -25.59
N VAL A 39 -14.16 -5.67 -24.33
CA VAL A 39 -13.07 -6.37 -23.63
C VAL A 39 -12.84 -7.69 -24.39
N PRO A 40 -11.62 -7.98 -24.86
CA PRO A 40 -11.32 -9.27 -25.48
C PRO A 40 -11.59 -10.41 -24.49
N PRO A 41 -11.98 -11.60 -24.96
CA PRO A 41 -12.10 -12.77 -24.09
C PRO A 41 -10.70 -13.11 -23.58
N ILE A 42 -10.43 -12.78 -22.32
CA ILE A 42 -9.30 -13.34 -21.60
C ILE A 42 -9.70 -14.80 -21.39
N GLY A 43 -9.19 -15.66 -22.27
CA GLY A 43 -9.29 -17.11 -22.17
C GLY A 43 -8.62 -17.58 -20.89
N GLY A 44 -9.36 -17.52 -19.79
CA GLY A 44 -9.05 -18.23 -18.57
C GLY A 44 -9.40 -19.70 -18.78
N THR A 45 -8.41 -20.49 -19.18
CA THR A 45 -8.45 -21.94 -19.06
C THR A 45 -8.60 -22.30 -17.58
N GLY A 46 -9.82 -22.58 -17.16
CA GLY A 46 -10.15 -22.88 -15.76
C GLY A 46 -11.44 -23.67 -15.62
N VAL A 47 -11.30 -24.99 -15.72
CA VAL A 47 -12.12 -26.04 -15.06
C VAL A 47 -13.58 -26.19 -15.54
N GLY A 48 -13.77 -27.03 -16.57
CA GLY A 48 -14.42 -28.34 -16.39
C GLY A 48 -15.74 -28.47 -15.63
N SER A 49 -16.63 -27.49 -15.69
CA SER A 49 -18.04 -27.66 -15.34
C SER A 49 -18.82 -26.78 -16.30
N GLY A 50 -19.77 -27.35 -17.06
CA GLY A 50 -20.54 -26.66 -18.11
C GLY A 50 -21.50 -25.58 -17.58
N VAL A 51 -21.09 -24.85 -16.55
CA VAL A 51 -21.84 -23.80 -15.88
C VAL A 51 -21.69 -22.52 -16.71
N PRO A 52 -22.79 -21.87 -17.11
CA PRO A 52 -22.74 -20.63 -17.86
C PRO A 52 -22.09 -19.53 -17.02
N ILE A 53 -21.07 -18.88 -17.57
CA ILE A 53 -20.40 -17.73 -16.94
C ILE A 53 -20.99 -16.45 -17.53
N VAL A 54 -21.42 -15.52 -16.67
CA VAL A 54 -22.02 -14.23 -17.06
C VAL A 54 -21.12 -13.05 -16.67
N GLY A 55 -21.24 -11.97 -17.44
CA GLY A 55 -20.52 -10.71 -17.20
C GLY A 55 -21.25 -9.76 -16.23
N VAL A 56 -20.73 -8.53 -16.10
CA VAL A 56 -21.32 -7.46 -15.27
C VAL A 56 -22.78 -7.21 -15.67
N GLY A 57 -23.66 -7.15 -14.67
CA GLY A 57 -25.11 -7.00 -14.85
C GLY A 57 -25.85 -8.29 -15.23
N GLY A 58 -25.13 -9.39 -15.44
CA GLY A 58 -25.71 -10.70 -15.69
C GLY A 58 -26.35 -11.31 -14.44
N HIS A 59 -27.36 -12.16 -14.64
CA HIS A 59 -27.98 -12.92 -13.55
C HIS A 59 -27.05 -14.03 -13.06
N CYS A 60 -26.99 -14.21 -11.74
CA CYS A 60 -26.19 -15.25 -11.09
C CYS A 60 -26.97 -15.97 -10.00
N GLY A 61 -26.65 -17.25 -9.79
CA GLY A 61 -27.20 -18.04 -8.69
C GLY A 61 -28.70 -18.37 -8.83
N GLY A 62 -29.37 -18.57 -7.69
CA GLY A 62 -30.77 -19.00 -7.60
C GLY A 62 -30.96 -20.52 -7.58
N PHE A 63 -32.19 -20.96 -7.31
CA PHE A 63 -32.54 -22.39 -7.22
C PHE A 63 -32.88 -23.00 -8.59
N ILE A 64 -31.95 -22.88 -9.55
CA ILE A 64 -32.09 -23.44 -10.90
C ILE A 64 -30.97 -24.45 -11.18
N ARG A 65 -31.26 -25.48 -11.99
CA ARG A 65 -30.22 -26.41 -12.45
C ARG A 65 -29.21 -25.65 -13.29
N ASN A 66 -27.93 -25.82 -12.98
CA ASN A 66 -26.81 -25.17 -13.68
C ASN A 66 -26.86 -23.64 -13.60
N ALA A 67 -27.11 -23.11 -12.40
CA ALA A 67 -27.18 -21.68 -12.14
C ALA A 67 -25.91 -20.94 -12.62
N PRO A 68 -26.06 -19.82 -13.36
CA PRO A 68 -24.93 -19.08 -13.89
C PRO A 68 -24.05 -18.50 -12.78
N LEU A 69 -22.74 -18.53 -13.04
CA LEU A 69 -21.73 -17.96 -12.16
C LEU A 69 -21.18 -16.66 -12.76
N CYS A 70 -20.77 -15.76 -11.89
CA CYS A 70 -20.10 -14.54 -12.32
C CYS A 70 -18.70 -14.87 -12.83
N GLY A 71 -18.26 -14.15 -13.87
CA GLY A 71 -16.88 -14.20 -14.34
C GLY A 71 -15.87 -13.76 -13.27
N PRO A 72 -14.57 -14.04 -13.49
CA PRO A 72 -13.52 -13.67 -12.55
C PRO A 72 -13.51 -12.16 -12.27
N GLY A 73 -13.44 -11.78 -10.98
CA GLY A 73 -13.45 -10.39 -10.51
C GLY A 73 -14.83 -9.76 -10.33
N LEU A 74 -15.89 -10.56 -10.32
CA LEU A 74 -17.27 -10.15 -10.09
C LEU A 74 -17.87 -10.95 -8.92
N HIS A 75 -18.61 -10.29 -8.03
CA HIS A 75 -19.44 -10.99 -7.04
C HIS A 75 -20.92 -10.99 -7.42
N CYS A 76 -21.60 -12.06 -6.99
CA CYS A 76 -23.04 -12.17 -7.13
C CYS A 76 -23.74 -11.38 -6.02
N GLN A 77 -24.30 -10.23 -6.36
CA GLN A 77 -25.07 -9.41 -5.43
C GLN A 77 -26.51 -9.94 -5.37
N LEU A 78 -26.81 -10.72 -4.33
CA LEU A 78 -28.16 -11.22 -4.04
C LEU A 78 -29.04 -10.09 -3.49
N THR A 79 -30.28 -9.99 -3.97
CA THR A 79 -31.28 -9.12 -3.34
C THR A 79 -31.78 -9.78 -2.06
N VAL A 80 -31.47 -9.18 -0.90
CA VAL A 80 -31.81 -9.65 0.45
C VAL A 80 -33.30 -9.96 0.68
N SER A 81 -34.19 -9.41 -0.14
CA SER A 81 -35.63 -9.63 -0.02
C SER A 81 -36.08 -11.01 -0.54
N ARG A 82 -35.31 -11.67 -1.42
CA ARG A 82 -35.61 -13.00 -1.98
C ARG A 82 -34.32 -13.73 -2.42
N PRO A 83 -33.66 -14.49 -1.53
CA PRO A 83 -32.42 -15.20 -1.86
C PRO A 83 -32.61 -16.26 -2.96
N ASP A 84 -33.83 -16.77 -3.14
CA ASP A 84 -34.15 -17.83 -4.12
C ASP A 84 -34.12 -17.35 -5.58
N THR A 85 -34.28 -16.05 -5.81
CA THR A 85 -34.31 -15.45 -7.16
C THR A 85 -32.92 -15.30 -7.78
N GLY A 86 -31.85 -15.50 -7.00
CA GLY A 86 -30.50 -15.18 -7.44
C GLY A 86 -30.22 -13.68 -7.38
N GLY A 87 -29.13 -13.26 -8.02
CA GLY A 87 -28.60 -11.91 -7.93
C GLY A 87 -28.12 -11.39 -9.27
N VAL A 88 -27.40 -10.27 -9.21
CA VAL A 88 -26.72 -9.69 -10.36
C VAL A 88 -25.22 -9.66 -10.12
N CYS A 89 -24.43 -9.98 -11.15
CA CYS A 89 -22.98 -9.87 -11.09
C CYS A 89 -22.59 -8.41 -11.12
N VAL A 90 -21.94 -7.94 -10.07
CA VAL A 90 -21.38 -6.59 -10.00
C VAL A 90 -19.87 -6.66 -9.91
N VAL A 91 -19.21 -5.60 -10.34
CA VAL A 91 -17.75 -5.51 -10.24
C VAL A 91 -17.33 -5.59 -8.78
N ASP A 92 -16.35 -6.45 -8.50
CA ASP A 92 -15.64 -6.35 -7.24
C ASP A 92 -14.81 -5.07 -7.33
N THR A 93 -15.29 -4.01 -6.68
CA THR A 93 -14.49 -2.81 -6.46
C THR A 93 -13.27 -3.09 -5.57
N ALA A 94 -13.10 -4.33 -5.13
CA ALA A 94 -11.91 -4.83 -4.47
C ALA A 94 -11.18 -5.80 -5.42
N THR A 95 -10.19 -5.26 -6.14
CA THR A 95 -9.08 -6.01 -6.74
C THR A 95 -8.44 -6.88 -5.66
N SER A 96 -8.91 -8.12 -5.52
CA SER A 96 -8.36 -9.11 -4.60
C SER A 96 -7.40 -10.01 -5.37
N THR A 97 -6.20 -9.48 -5.62
CA THR A 97 -5.04 -10.29 -6.01
C THR A 97 -4.12 -10.39 -4.80
N GLY A 98 -4.14 -11.53 -4.10
CA GLY A 98 -3.09 -11.85 -3.13
C GLY A 98 -3.55 -12.55 -1.86
N SER A 99 -3.59 -13.87 -1.94
CA SER A 99 -3.64 -14.86 -0.86
C SER A 99 -2.63 -14.59 0.28
N GLY A 100 -3.08 -14.63 1.54
CA GLY A 100 -2.18 -14.81 2.69
C GLY A 100 -2.65 -14.26 4.04
N VAL A 101 -3.31 -15.11 4.82
CA VAL A 101 -3.43 -15.11 6.30
C VAL A 101 -4.05 -13.87 6.99
N GLY A 102 -5.28 -14.03 7.49
CA GLY A 102 -5.73 -13.35 8.71
C GLY A 102 -6.22 -11.91 8.60
N GLY A 103 -7.36 -11.70 7.92
CA GLY A 103 -8.44 -10.86 8.44
C GLY A 103 -8.15 -9.40 8.77
N ILE A 104 -7.25 -8.73 8.05
CA ILE A 104 -7.08 -7.28 8.09
C ILE A 104 -7.01 -6.83 6.63
N ALA A 105 -7.92 -5.94 6.21
CA ALA A 105 -7.97 -5.44 4.84
C ALA A 105 -6.57 -5.01 4.37
N PRO A 106 -6.17 -5.25 3.10
CA PRO A 106 -4.89 -4.81 2.59
C PRO A 106 -4.81 -3.30 2.68
N PHE A 107 -4.12 -2.79 3.71
CA PHE A 107 -3.88 -1.37 3.85
C PHE A 107 -2.86 -0.95 2.79
N HIS A 108 -3.17 0.10 2.03
CA HIS A 108 -2.23 0.77 1.13
C HIS A 108 -1.26 1.71 1.89
N SER A 109 -1.23 1.58 3.21
CA SER A 109 -0.40 2.31 4.14
C SER A 109 0.33 1.35 5.07
N GLY A 110 1.48 1.77 5.58
CA GLY A 110 2.22 0.92 6.49
C GLY A 110 3.61 1.42 6.86
N VAL A 111 4.41 0.49 7.36
CA VAL A 111 5.82 0.72 7.69
C VAL A 111 6.68 -0.31 7.00
N ARG A 112 7.77 0.13 6.40
CA ARG A 112 8.84 -0.73 5.91
C ARG A 112 10.14 -0.34 6.57
N GLY A 113 11.05 -1.27 6.69
CA GLY A 113 12.33 -0.96 7.28
C GLY A 113 13.32 -2.09 7.21
N VAL A 114 14.50 -1.83 7.75
CA VAL A 114 15.55 -2.82 7.90
C VAL A 114 16.01 -2.91 9.35
N VAL A 115 16.25 -4.13 9.80
CA VAL A 115 16.88 -4.39 11.10
C VAL A 115 18.34 -4.72 10.84
N THR A 116 19.20 -3.96 11.50
CA THR A 116 20.64 -4.09 11.41
C THR A 116 21.21 -4.50 12.76
N LEU A 117 22.27 -5.28 12.73
CA LEU A 117 22.98 -5.75 13.91
C LEU A 117 24.44 -5.34 13.78
N GLY A 118 24.91 -4.61 14.79
CA GLY A 118 26.26 -4.06 14.84
C GLY A 118 26.61 -3.54 16.22
N PRO A 119 27.90 -3.42 16.57
CA PRO A 119 29.09 -3.81 15.79
C PRO A 119 29.31 -5.34 15.79
N THR A 120 29.92 -5.89 14.72
CA THR A 120 30.26 -7.32 14.65
C THR A 120 31.73 -7.64 14.90
N CYS A 121 32.58 -6.62 15.06
CA CYS A 121 34.02 -6.76 15.20
C CYS A 121 34.49 -6.32 16.59
N PRO A 122 35.31 -7.13 17.28
CA PRO A 122 35.91 -6.77 18.57
C PRO A 122 36.87 -5.58 18.52
N VAL A 123 37.44 -5.27 17.34
CA VAL A 123 38.42 -4.19 17.19
C VAL A 123 37.98 -3.26 16.07
N ALA A 124 37.97 -1.97 16.34
CA ALA A 124 37.72 -0.94 15.34
C ALA A 124 38.92 -0.85 14.37
N HIS A 125 38.66 -0.95 13.07
CA HIS A 125 39.68 -0.82 12.03
C HIS A 125 39.54 0.52 11.29
N ASN A 126 40.68 1.15 10.97
CA ASN A 126 40.76 2.27 10.04
C ASN A 126 41.78 1.94 8.93
N PRO A 127 41.34 1.68 7.68
CA PRO A 127 39.99 1.88 7.16
C PRO A 127 38.96 0.85 7.69
N PRO A 128 37.65 1.19 7.70
CA PRO A 128 36.59 0.28 8.11
C PRO A 128 36.58 -0.96 7.20
N LEU A 129 36.67 -2.15 7.81
CA LEU A 129 36.55 -3.40 7.06
C LEU A 129 35.08 -3.67 6.75
N ALA A 130 34.77 -4.07 5.50
CA ALA A 130 33.41 -4.43 5.09
C ALA A 130 32.83 -5.60 5.93
N SER A 131 33.69 -6.48 6.46
CA SER A 131 33.31 -7.56 7.38
C SER A 131 32.81 -7.08 8.75
N CYS A 132 33.11 -5.82 9.10
CA CYS A 132 32.72 -5.15 10.33
C CYS A 132 31.53 -4.19 10.15
N ALA A 133 31.01 -4.04 8.93
CA ALA A 133 29.81 -3.28 8.68
C ALA A 133 28.59 -3.96 9.31
N ASP A 134 27.59 -3.14 9.65
CA ASP A 134 26.33 -3.62 10.20
C ASP A 134 25.72 -4.69 9.31
N LYS A 135 25.37 -5.83 9.92
CA LYS A 135 24.80 -6.96 9.20
C LYS A 135 23.28 -6.95 9.26
N PRO A 136 22.60 -7.37 8.20
CA PRO A 136 21.16 -7.57 8.26
C PRO A 136 20.81 -8.63 9.30
N TYR A 137 19.80 -8.36 10.13
CA TYR A 137 19.42 -9.25 11.23
C TYR A 137 18.03 -9.84 11.03
N GLN A 138 17.98 -11.16 10.98
CA GLN A 138 16.73 -11.90 10.90
C GLN A 138 16.12 -12.09 12.29
N THR A 139 15.09 -11.32 12.62
CA THR A 139 14.42 -11.32 13.92
C THR A 139 12.92 -11.07 13.77
N THR A 140 12.18 -11.24 14.84
CA THR A 140 10.76 -10.94 14.89
C THR A 140 10.58 -9.48 15.33
N VAL A 141 9.87 -8.69 14.54
CA VAL A 141 9.50 -7.32 14.88
C VAL A 141 8.05 -7.30 15.32
N THR A 142 7.77 -6.61 16.42
CA THR A 142 6.42 -6.37 16.91
C THR A 142 6.08 -4.90 16.73
N ALA A 143 4.88 -4.64 16.25
CA ALA A 143 4.30 -3.32 16.16
C ALA A 143 3.22 -3.18 17.24
N ALA A 144 3.38 -2.24 18.15
CA ALA A 144 2.38 -1.86 19.13
C ALA A 144 1.96 -0.40 18.89
N ARG A 145 0.74 0.00 19.29
CA ARG A 145 0.39 1.42 19.28
C ARG A 145 1.22 2.16 20.33
N THR A 146 1.64 3.38 20.03
CA THR A 146 2.38 4.22 20.99
C THR A 146 1.58 4.35 22.30
N GLY A 147 2.24 4.07 23.43
CA GLY A 147 1.59 4.04 24.75
C GLY A 147 0.81 2.77 25.09
N SER A 148 0.79 1.75 24.22
CA SER A 148 0.17 0.46 24.47
C SER A 148 1.21 -0.66 24.53
N THR A 149 1.02 -1.61 25.45
CA THR A 149 1.78 -2.87 25.49
C THR A 149 1.14 -3.99 24.66
N ARG A 150 -0.05 -3.75 24.09
CA ARG A 150 -0.72 -4.72 23.23
C ARG A 150 -0.07 -4.71 21.85
N VAL A 151 0.48 -5.86 21.48
CA VAL A 151 1.01 -6.09 20.14
C VAL A 151 -0.14 -6.10 19.14
N PHE A 152 -0.05 -5.22 18.14
CA PHE A 152 -1.04 -5.10 17.07
C PHE A 152 -0.71 -6.08 15.93
N ALA A 153 0.56 -6.12 15.53
CA ALA A 153 1.05 -7.00 14.48
C ALA A 153 2.45 -7.51 14.84
N THR A 154 2.77 -8.70 14.36
CA THR A 154 4.09 -9.32 14.51
C THR A 154 4.51 -9.89 13.17
N GLU A 155 5.69 -9.52 12.72
CA GLU A 155 6.24 -9.96 11.44
C GLU A 155 7.68 -10.43 11.63
N LYS A 156 8.12 -11.42 10.86
CA LYS A 156 9.52 -11.85 10.86
C LYS A 156 10.27 -11.10 9.76
N THR A 157 11.40 -10.51 10.08
CA THR A 157 12.27 -9.88 9.07
C THR A 157 12.84 -10.94 8.13
N SER A 158 13.18 -10.52 6.92
CA SER A 158 13.81 -11.39 5.93
C SER A 158 15.29 -11.66 6.25
N VAL A 159 15.94 -12.51 5.47
CA VAL A 159 17.39 -12.73 5.55
C VAL A 159 18.21 -11.46 5.26
N ALA A 160 17.61 -10.50 4.54
CA ALA A 160 18.17 -9.17 4.31
C ALA A 160 17.82 -8.18 5.44
N GLY A 161 17.21 -8.63 6.53
CA GLY A 161 16.77 -7.78 7.65
C GLY A 161 15.56 -6.91 7.33
N VAL A 162 14.98 -7.02 6.14
CA VAL A 162 13.86 -6.19 5.68
C VAL A 162 12.56 -6.68 6.30
N PHE A 163 11.70 -5.75 6.74
CA PHE A 163 10.34 -6.03 7.19
C PHE A 163 9.32 -5.09 6.54
N LEU A 164 8.08 -5.54 6.46
CA LEU A 164 6.95 -4.80 5.94
C LEU A 164 5.72 -5.04 6.82
N PHE A 165 5.14 -3.97 7.34
CA PHE A 165 3.88 -3.98 8.07
C PHE A 165 2.85 -3.17 7.31
N SER A 166 1.70 -3.77 7.00
CA SER A 166 0.52 -3.06 6.52
C SER A 166 -0.29 -2.61 7.73
N LEU A 167 -0.26 -1.30 8.03
CA LEU A 167 -0.89 -0.71 9.22
C LEU A 167 -1.75 0.48 8.79
N PRO A 168 -2.90 0.70 9.45
CA PRO A 168 -3.68 1.89 9.21
C PRO A 168 -2.92 3.14 9.69
N PRO A 169 -3.31 4.34 9.23
CA PRO A 169 -2.72 5.57 9.71
C PRO A 169 -2.84 5.72 11.23
N GLY A 170 -1.71 6.06 11.87
CA GLY A 170 -1.62 6.16 13.32
C GLY A 170 -0.18 6.13 13.82
N SER A 171 -0.01 6.26 15.13
CA SER A 171 1.29 6.22 15.81
C SER A 171 1.58 4.84 16.39
N TYR A 172 2.73 4.28 16.03
CA TYR A 172 3.15 2.95 16.40
C TYR A 172 4.57 2.96 16.95
N THR A 173 4.82 2.10 17.95
CA THR A 173 6.13 1.79 18.45
C THR A 173 6.54 0.43 17.90
N LEU A 174 7.63 0.41 17.14
CA LEU A 174 8.22 -0.81 16.62
C LEU A 174 9.32 -1.28 17.56
N SER A 175 9.30 -2.57 17.87
CA SER A 175 10.34 -3.20 18.69
C SER A 175 10.77 -4.50 18.05
N ALA A 176 12.08 -4.65 17.83
CA ALA A 176 12.64 -5.92 17.41
C ALA A 176 12.87 -6.83 18.63
N LYS A 177 12.68 -8.14 18.43
CA LYS A 177 12.93 -9.13 19.47
C LYS A 177 14.40 -9.05 19.88
N SER A 178 14.61 -8.68 21.14
CA SER A 178 15.91 -8.58 21.80
C SER A 178 16.23 -9.87 22.55
N GLY A 179 17.52 -10.21 22.65
CA GLY A 179 18.01 -11.36 23.42
C GLY A 179 18.46 -10.94 24.83
N THR A 180 18.56 -11.92 25.74
CA THR A 180 19.12 -11.74 27.09
C THR A 180 20.43 -12.52 27.22
N PRO A 181 21.59 -11.89 27.52
CA PRO A 181 21.81 -10.46 27.78
C PRO A 181 21.89 -9.57 26.53
N PHE A 182 22.18 -10.15 25.36
CA PHE A 182 22.31 -9.50 24.06
C PHE A 182 21.66 -10.36 22.96
N PRO A 183 21.33 -9.82 21.78
CA PRO A 183 21.45 -8.43 21.32
C PRO A 183 20.35 -7.51 21.88
N ARG A 184 20.67 -6.23 22.08
CA ARG A 184 19.77 -5.18 22.58
C ARG A 184 19.29 -4.31 21.43
N CYS A 185 18.02 -4.40 21.07
CA CYS A 185 17.45 -3.60 19.99
C CYS A 185 16.80 -2.32 20.52
N SER A 186 16.94 -1.24 19.75
CA SER A 186 16.25 0.02 20.01
C SER A 186 14.77 -0.08 19.60
N SER A 187 13.88 0.47 20.44
CA SER A 187 12.48 0.70 20.05
C SER A 187 12.38 2.02 19.30
N THR A 188 11.60 2.05 18.21
CA THR A 188 11.45 3.25 17.38
C THR A 188 9.98 3.61 17.25
N ASP A 189 9.65 4.86 17.53
CA ASP A 189 8.31 5.41 17.29
C ASP A 189 8.20 5.90 15.86
N ILE A 190 7.08 5.57 15.21
CA ILE A 190 6.81 5.93 13.83
C ILE A 190 5.35 6.31 13.64
N VAL A 191 5.13 7.32 12.82
CA VAL A 191 3.80 7.76 12.41
C VAL A 191 3.54 7.25 11.01
N VAL A 192 2.49 6.45 10.86
CA VAL A 192 2.02 5.92 9.58
C VAL A 192 1.08 6.93 8.95
N ASN A 193 1.44 7.39 7.75
CA ASN A 193 0.59 8.27 6.95
C ASN A 193 -0.61 7.51 6.34
N PRO A 194 -1.71 8.21 6.02
CA PRO A 194 -2.90 7.59 5.42
C PRO A 194 -2.65 6.99 4.03
N SER A 195 -1.57 7.40 3.37
CA SER A 195 -1.11 6.81 2.12
C SER A 195 0.41 6.62 2.14
N GLY A 196 0.87 5.45 1.70
CA GLY A 196 2.28 5.13 1.56
C GLY A 196 2.92 4.43 2.76
N TYR A 197 4.19 4.07 2.57
CA TYR A 197 4.97 3.32 3.55
C TYR A 197 6.01 4.21 4.21
N ALA A 198 5.88 4.39 5.53
CA ALA A 198 6.92 5.03 6.31
C ALA A 198 8.17 4.13 6.33
N THR A 199 9.37 4.71 6.21
CA THR A 199 10.62 3.95 6.16
C THR A 199 11.43 4.17 7.44
N THR A 200 11.89 3.11 8.09
CA THR A 200 12.69 3.19 9.32
C THR A 200 13.78 2.13 9.39
N THR A 201 14.78 2.36 10.25
CA THR A 201 15.86 1.41 10.50
C THR A 201 15.96 1.16 11.99
N ILE A 202 15.92 -0.11 12.38
CA ILE A 202 16.10 -0.53 13.78
C ILE A 202 17.52 -1.07 13.91
N SER A 203 18.31 -0.47 14.79
CA SER A 203 19.66 -0.94 15.11
C SER A 203 19.64 -1.77 16.40
N CYS A 204 20.30 -2.93 16.34
CA CYS A 204 20.47 -3.84 17.45
C CYS A 204 21.96 -3.93 17.84
N ASP A 205 22.26 -3.53 19.07
CA ASP A 205 23.60 -3.60 19.66
C ASP A 205 23.92 -5.03 20.11
N THR A 206 25.06 -5.55 19.67
CA THR A 206 25.59 -6.85 20.06
C THR A 206 26.31 -6.82 21.41
N GLY A 207 26.70 -5.63 21.88
CA GLY A 207 27.49 -5.46 23.10
C GLY A 207 28.99 -5.68 22.92
N ILE A 208 29.48 -5.84 21.69
CA ILE A 208 30.91 -5.96 21.37
C ILE A 208 31.57 -4.57 21.46
N ARG A 209 32.69 -4.44 22.19
CA ARG A 209 33.44 -3.19 22.43
C ARG A 209 34.93 -3.42 22.32
#